data_AF-A0A077ZBY5-F1
#
_entry.id   AF-A0A077ZBY5-F1
#
_cell.length_a   1.000
_cell.length_b   1.000
_cell.length_c   1.000
_cell.angle_alpha   90.00
_cell.angle_beta   90.00
_cell.angle_gamma   90.00
#
_symmetry.space_group_name_H-M   'P 1'
#
loop_
_entity.id
_entity.type
_entity.pdbx_description
1 polymer ?
#
loop_
_entity_poly.entity_id
_entity_poly.type
_entity_poly.pdbx_seq_one_letter_code
_entity_poly.pdbx_strand_id
1 'polypeptide(L)'
;MLQDVTSLIWLHYWLLLSVNAGDEVSPESVRLESYLITFKEKRKEQKVMLKRLLQMPGDQKHETVVNMLIDAMLPRIENARAVLEESGFIPGMAFPADLRQVDALSILLESTAFFGELALYFPEFVEARWKYNDVRAPFSWSIGFCNSTEFYDENTTELMYLLGQELNLLPRDPLYTNPYRKTTYFEEKEQFSSRQPNEQPDRWLSEEL
;
A
#
# COMPACT_ATOMS: atom_id res chain seq x y z
N MET A 1 7.89 -56.73 20.24
CA MET A 1 8.71 -56.62 19.01
C MET A 1 7.86 -56.38 17.76
N LEU A 2 6.79 -57.14 17.46
CA LEU A 2 5.95 -56.86 16.27
C LEU A 2 5.10 -55.58 16.35
N GLN A 3 4.62 -55.19 17.55
CA GLN A 3 3.78 -53.98 17.72
C GLN A 3 4.55 -52.68 17.47
N ASP A 4 5.86 -52.64 17.73
CA ASP A 4 6.68 -51.45 17.51
C ASP A 4 6.86 -51.14 16.01
N VAL A 5 6.95 -52.19 15.18
CA VAL A 5 7.12 -52.05 13.73
C VAL A 5 5.85 -51.47 13.09
N THR A 6 4.66 -51.90 13.53
CA THR A 6 3.41 -51.34 13.01
C THR A 6 3.26 -49.87 13.36
N SER A 7 3.64 -49.46 14.57
CA SER A 7 3.58 -48.05 14.99
C SER A 7 4.54 -47.16 14.19
N LEU A 8 5.74 -47.67 13.86
CA LEU A 8 6.68 -46.95 12.99
C LEU A 8 6.18 -46.85 11.55
N ILE A 9 5.53 -47.90 11.02
CA ILE A 9 4.90 -47.85 9.69
C ILE A 9 3.76 -46.83 9.68
N TRP A 10 2.93 -46.77 10.73
CA TRP A 10 1.88 -45.76 10.86
C TRP A 10 2.43 -44.34 10.98
N LEU A 11 3.49 -44.14 11.76
CA LEU A 11 4.17 -42.85 11.86
C LEU A 11 4.79 -42.44 10.53
N HIS A 12 5.43 -43.36 9.79
CA HIS A 12 5.97 -43.07 8.47
C HIS A 12 4.87 -42.82 7.45
N TYR A 13 3.76 -43.55 7.48
CA TYR A 13 2.63 -43.31 6.58
C TYR A 13 1.95 -41.97 6.90
N TRP A 14 1.84 -41.60 8.18
CA TRP A 14 1.32 -40.31 8.61
C TRP A 14 2.27 -39.15 8.27
N LEU A 15 3.59 -39.36 8.41
CA LEU A 15 4.62 -38.40 7.99
C LEU A 15 4.68 -38.26 6.45
N LEU A 16 4.46 -39.35 5.71
CA LEU A 16 4.38 -39.32 4.26
C LEU A 16 3.09 -38.65 3.79
N LEU A 17 1.95 -38.89 4.47
CA LEU A 17 0.71 -38.16 4.21
C LEU A 17 0.85 -36.67 4.54
N SER A 18 1.55 -36.30 5.62
CA SER A 18 1.73 -34.90 5.99
C SER A 18 2.71 -34.18 5.06
N VAL A 19 3.75 -34.85 4.57
CA VAL A 19 4.68 -34.29 3.57
C VAL A 19 4.02 -34.19 2.20
N ASN A 20 3.18 -35.14 1.81
CA ASN A 20 2.50 -35.12 0.50
C ASN A 20 1.21 -34.27 0.50
N ALA A 21 0.66 -33.94 1.68
CA ALA A 21 -0.25 -32.82 1.88
C ALA A 21 0.50 -31.48 1.95
N GLY A 22 1.82 -31.48 1.75
CA GLY A 22 2.63 -30.28 1.61
C GLY A 22 2.08 -29.44 0.47
N ASP A 23 1.35 -28.40 0.88
CA ASP A 23 0.95 -27.22 0.13
C ASP A 23 0.80 -27.46 -1.38
N GLU A 24 -0.27 -28.15 -1.79
CA GLU A 24 -0.82 -27.86 -3.11
C GLU A 24 -1.12 -26.36 -3.13
N VAL A 25 -0.22 -25.60 -3.77
CA VAL A 25 -0.34 -24.15 -3.92
C VAL A 25 -1.71 -23.89 -4.53
N SER A 26 -2.61 -23.32 -3.73
CA SER A 26 -4.00 -23.20 -4.16
C SER A 26 -4.05 -22.24 -5.35
N PRO A 27 -4.94 -22.46 -6.34
CA PRO A 27 -5.08 -21.52 -7.46
C PRO A 27 -5.35 -20.09 -6.99
N GLU A 28 -5.92 -19.92 -5.79
CA GLU A 28 -6.12 -18.62 -5.14
C GLU A 28 -4.81 -17.97 -4.71
N SER A 29 -3.92 -18.69 -4.02
CA SER A 29 -2.65 -18.11 -3.57
C SER A 29 -1.81 -17.66 -4.76
N VAL A 30 -1.81 -18.40 -5.87
CA VAL A 30 -1.14 -18.01 -7.12
C VAL A 30 -1.69 -16.70 -7.69
N ARG A 31 -3.02 -16.51 -7.67
CA ARG A 31 -3.65 -15.27 -8.16
C ARG A 31 -3.31 -14.09 -7.28
N LEU A 32 -3.40 -14.27 -5.96
CA LEU A 32 -3.06 -13.22 -5.00
C LEU A 32 -1.58 -12.83 -5.11
N GLU A 33 -0.67 -13.80 -5.19
CA GLU A 33 0.76 -13.54 -5.39
C GLU A 33 1.03 -12.79 -6.70
N SER A 34 0.38 -13.19 -7.79
CA SER A 34 0.49 -12.50 -9.08
C SER A 34 0.02 -11.05 -8.98
N TYR A 35 -1.11 -10.82 -8.32
CA TYR A 35 -1.61 -9.47 -8.03
C TYR A 35 -0.62 -8.66 -7.19
N LEU A 36 -0.08 -9.23 -6.10
CA LEU A 36 0.85 -8.53 -5.20
C LEU A 36 2.15 -8.11 -5.92
N ILE A 37 2.62 -8.90 -6.89
CA ILE A 37 3.76 -8.52 -7.74
C ILE A 37 3.43 -7.26 -8.55
N THR A 38 2.31 -7.26 -9.27
CA THR A 38 1.86 -6.12 -10.08
C THR A 38 1.57 -4.89 -9.20
N PHE A 39 0.92 -5.08 -8.06
CA PHE A 39 0.66 -4.04 -7.09
C PHE A 39 1.96 -3.38 -6.63
N LYS A 40 2.97 -4.17 -6.28
CA LYS A 40 4.28 -3.66 -5.85
C LYS A 40 4.96 -2.83 -6.93
N GLU A 41 4.82 -3.19 -8.21
CA GLU A 41 5.31 -2.38 -9.33
C GLU A 41 4.58 -1.04 -9.44
N LYS A 42 3.25 -1.05 -9.32
CA LYS A 42 2.42 0.17 -9.30
C LYS A 42 2.81 1.10 -8.15
N ARG A 43 3.06 0.54 -6.96
CA ARG A 43 3.54 1.31 -5.81
C ARG A 43 4.90 1.94 -6.05
N LYS A 44 5.82 1.30 -6.79
CA LYS A 44 7.10 1.92 -7.19
C LYS A 44 6.88 3.11 -8.11
N GLU A 45 6.00 2.99 -9.11
CA GLU A 45 5.66 4.09 -10.02
C GLU A 45 5.08 5.29 -9.25
N GLN A 46 4.14 5.02 -8.34
CA GLN A 46 3.54 6.04 -7.47
C GLN A 46 4.58 6.70 -6.56
N LYS A 47 5.53 5.95 -5.99
CA LYS A 47 6.64 6.52 -5.19
C LYS A 47 7.54 7.42 -6.01
N VAL A 48 7.80 7.12 -7.28
CA VAL A 48 8.55 8.02 -8.18
C VAL A 48 7.77 9.31 -8.41
N MET A 49 6.46 9.22 -8.62
CA MET A 49 5.59 10.40 -8.76
C MET A 49 5.58 11.24 -7.47
N LEU A 50 5.44 10.60 -6.31
CA LEU A 50 5.45 11.25 -5.01
C LEU A 50 6.77 11.97 -4.76
N LYS A 51 7.91 11.33 -5.07
CA LYS A 51 9.24 11.96 -4.96
C LYS A 51 9.35 13.20 -5.84
N ARG A 52 8.84 13.15 -7.08
CA ARG A 52 8.82 14.32 -7.97
C ARG A 52 7.94 15.43 -7.41
N LEU A 53 6.77 15.07 -6.88
CA LEU A 53 5.85 16.01 -6.25
C LEU A 53 6.51 16.70 -5.05
N LEU A 54 7.13 15.93 -4.15
CA LEU A 54 7.87 16.49 -3.00
C LEU A 54 8.97 17.45 -3.40
N GLN A 55 9.61 17.25 -4.56
CA GLN A 55 10.69 18.11 -5.05
C GLN A 55 10.20 19.39 -5.75
N MET A 56 8.90 19.56 -5.95
CA MET A 56 8.35 20.76 -6.57
C MET A 56 8.51 21.97 -5.63
N PRO A 57 8.84 23.16 -6.14
CA PRO A 57 8.93 24.35 -5.30
C PRO A 57 7.55 24.93 -5.01
N GLY A 58 7.30 25.22 -3.73
CA GLY A 58 6.17 26.03 -3.26
C GLY A 58 4.90 25.24 -2.94
N ASP A 59 4.27 25.59 -1.82
CA ASP A 59 3.11 24.89 -1.28
C ASP A 59 1.87 25.00 -2.17
N GLN A 60 1.69 26.12 -2.87
CA GLN A 60 0.58 26.29 -3.82
C GLN A 60 0.60 25.24 -4.95
N LYS A 61 1.79 24.87 -5.45
CA LYS A 61 1.92 23.83 -6.48
C LYS A 61 1.63 22.45 -5.90
N HIS A 62 2.12 22.16 -4.70
CA HIS A 62 1.82 20.92 -4.00
C HIS A 62 0.31 20.77 -3.80
N GLU A 63 -0.35 21.79 -3.25
CA GLU A 63 -1.80 21.81 -3.03
C GLU A 63 -2.55 21.56 -4.35
N THR A 64 -2.18 22.27 -5.42
CA THR A 64 -2.83 22.11 -6.73
C THR A 64 -2.72 20.67 -7.25
N VAL A 65 -1.53 20.06 -7.18
CA VAL A 65 -1.32 18.70 -7.68
C VAL A 65 -1.96 17.66 -6.75
N VAL A 66 -1.85 17.81 -5.44
CA VAL A 66 -2.51 16.91 -4.46
C VAL A 66 -4.02 16.91 -4.68
N ASN A 67 -4.64 18.09 -4.82
CA ASN A 67 -6.07 18.21 -5.08
C ASN A 67 -6.46 17.56 -6.41
N MET A 68 -5.68 17.79 -7.47
CA MET A 68 -5.90 17.13 -8.77
C MET A 68 -5.85 15.60 -8.68
N LEU A 69 -4.92 15.05 -7.88
CA LEU A 69 -4.81 13.61 -7.69
C LEU A 69 -5.98 13.04 -6.89
N ILE A 70 -6.43 13.74 -5.86
CA ILE A 70 -7.63 13.36 -5.09
C ILE A 70 -8.85 13.35 -6.00
N ASP A 71 -9.05 14.41 -6.77
CA ASP A 71 -10.19 14.54 -7.69
C ASP A 71 -10.18 13.46 -8.78
N ALA A 72 -8.99 13.02 -9.23
CA ALA A 72 -8.85 11.91 -10.17
C ALA A 72 -9.09 10.53 -9.54
N MET A 73 -8.82 10.37 -8.24
CA MET A 73 -9.00 9.10 -7.52
C MET A 73 -10.46 8.84 -7.11
N LEU A 74 -11.21 9.89 -6.75
CA LEU A 74 -12.61 9.75 -6.32
C LEU A 74 -13.48 8.92 -7.27
N PRO A 75 -13.60 9.25 -8.57
CA PRO A 75 -14.43 8.46 -9.48
C PRO A 75 -13.88 7.05 -9.69
N ARG A 76 -12.56 6.83 -9.56
CA ARG A 76 -11.98 5.48 -9.64
C ARG A 76 -12.44 4.61 -8.47
N ILE A 77 -12.43 5.17 -7.26
CA ILE A 77 -12.89 4.49 -6.04
C ILE A 77 -14.39 4.20 -6.12
N GLU A 78 -15.20 5.18 -6.52
CA GLU A 78 -16.65 5.01 -6.61
C GLU A 78 -17.05 3.97 -7.66
N ASN A 79 -16.41 3.98 -8.83
CA ASN A 79 -16.66 2.99 -9.87
C ASN A 79 -16.22 1.58 -9.45
N ALA A 80 -15.03 1.45 -8.85
CA ALA A 80 -14.54 0.17 -8.34
C ALA A 80 -15.47 -0.38 -7.24
N ARG A 81 -15.91 0.49 -6.34
CA ARG A 81 -16.90 0.15 -5.31
C ARG A 81 -18.19 -0.41 -5.92
N ALA A 82 -18.76 0.29 -6.89
CA ALA A 82 -20.01 -0.14 -7.52
C ALA A 82 -19.89 -1.54 -8.15
N VAL A 83 -18.76 -1.83 -8.80
CA VAL A 83 -18.49 -3.17 -9.38
C VAL A 83 -18.41 -4.25 -8.30
N LEU A 84 -17.72 -3.97 -7.19
CA LEU A 84 -17.57 -4.94 -6.10
C LEU A 84 -18.92 -5.21 -5.40
N GLU A 85 -19.68 -4.16 -5.11
CA GLU A 85 -21.02 -4.26 -4.51
C GLU A 85 -22.00 -5.00 -5.44
N GLU A 86 -22.02 -4.70 -6.74
CA GLU A 86 -22.87 -5.40 -7.72
C GLU A 86 -22.53 -6.89 -7.79
N SER A 87 -21.24 -7.23 -7.69
CA SER A 87 -20.77 -8.61 -7.73
C SER A 87 -20.97 -9.39 -6.42
N GLY A 88 -21.39 -8.72 -5.34
CA GLY A 88 -21.52 -9.32 -4.01
C GLY A 88 -20.19 -9.66 -3.35
N PHE A 89 -19.07 -9.10 -3.83
CA PHE A 89 -17.76 -9.31 -3.23
C PHE A 89 -17.67 -8.55 -1.89
N ILE A 90 -17.35 -9.27 -0.82
CA ILE A 90 -17.18 -8.71 0.53
C ILE A 90 -15.80 -9.08 1.09
N PRO A 91 -15.23 -8.26 2.00
CA PRO A 91 -14.00 -8.61 2.68
C PRO A 91 -14.12 -9.95 3.44
N GLY A 92 -13.02 -10.70 3.51
CA GLY A 92 -12.97 -12.07 4.02
C GLY A 92 -13.26 -13.16 2.97
N MET A 93 -13.68 -12.78 1.76
CA MET A 93 -13.68 -13.68 0.61
C MET A 93 -12.28 -13.87 0.05
N ALA A 94 -12.05 -15.04 -0.56
CA ALA A 94 -10.86 -15.35 -1.33
C ALA A 94 -10.58 -14.33 -2.43
N PHE A 95 -9.30 -14.16 -2.79
CA PHE A 95 -8.95 -13.28 -3.91
C PHE A 95 -9.63 -13.77 -5.20
N PRO A 96 -10.38 -12.91 -5.92
CA PRO A 96 -11.32 -13.36 -6.93
C PRO A 96 -10.64 -13.99 -8.14
N ALA A 97 -11.38 -14.85 -8.84
CA ALA A 97 -10.97 -15.38 -10.14
C ALA A 97 -11.59 -14.60 -11.30
N ASP A 98 -12.71 -13.91 -11.05
CA ASP A 98 -13.37 -13.06 -12.02
C ASP A 98 -12.52 -11.80 -12.29
N LEU A 99 -12.15 -11.59 -13.56
CA LEU A 99 -11.28 -10.48 -13.96
C LEU A 99 -11.90 -9.11 -13.63
N ARG A 100 -13.22 -8.97 -13.73
CA ARG A 100 -13.90 -7.70 -13.43
C ARG A 100 -13.79 -7.37 -11.94
N GLN A 101 -13.89 -8.36 -11.05
CA GLN A 101 -13.61 -8.19 -9.62
C GLN A 101 -12.12 -7.91 -9.33
N VAL A 102 -11.20 -8.61 -10.00
CA VAL A 102 -9.75 -8.38 -9.85
C VAL A 102 -9.38 -6.95 -10.23
N ASP A 103 -9.88 -6.46 -11.37
CA ASP A 103 -9.62 -5.10 -11.84
C ASP A 103 -10.17 -4.05 -10.85
N ALA A 104 -11.40 -4.26 -10.37
CA ALA A 104 -12.02 -3.37 -9.39
C ALA A 104 -11.27 -3.35 -8.05
N LEU A 105 -10.88 -4.52 -7.52
CA LEU A 105 -10.06 -4.61 -6.31
C LEU A 105 -8.71 -3.92 -6.49
N SER A 106 -8.05 -4.15 -7.62
CA SER A 106 -6.75 -3.55 -7.94
C SER A 106 -6.85 -2.03 -7.95
N ILE A 107 -7.85 -1.47 -8.64
CA ILE A 107 -8.11 -0.02 -8.65
C ILE A 107 -8.34 0.51 -7.23
N LEU A 108 -9.14 -0.20 -6.43
CA LEU A 108 -9.50 0.23 -5.09
C LEU A 108 -8.29 0.23 -4.14
N LEU A 109 -7.54 -0.86 -4.11
CA LEU A 109 -6.33 -1.03 -3.30
C LEU A 109 -5.24 -0.03 -3.71
N GLU A 110 -4.98 0.12 -5.01
CA GLU A 110 -3.96 1.07 -5.51
C GLU A 110 -4.32 2.53 -5.23
N SER A 111 -5.57 2.91 -5.44
CA SER A 111 -6.01 4.30 -5.23
C SER A 111 -6.06 4.65 -3.75
N THR A 112 -6.51 3.71 -2.91
CA THR A 112 -6.60 3.90 -1.46
C THR A 112 -5.21 3.99 -0.84
N ALA A 113 -4.27 3.11 -1.23
CA ALA A 113 -2.89 3.19 -0.78
C ALA A 113 -2.19 4.48 -1.24
N PHE A 114 -2.44 4.94 -2.46
CA PHE A 114 -1.87 6.19 -2.95
C PHE A 114 -2.44 7.42 -2.24
N PHE A 115 -3.75 7.43 -1.94
CA PHE A 115 -4.33 8.45 -1.08
C PHE A 115 -3.70 8.46 0.31
N GLY A 116 -3.38 7.29 0.87
CA GLY A 116 -2.65 7.17 2.12
C GLY A 116 -1.29 7.88 2.11
N GLU A 117 -0.52 7.70 1.03
CA GLU A 117 0.74 8.44 0.83
C GLU A 117 0.50 9.95 0.79
N LEU A 118 -0.50 10.42 0.02
CA LEU A 118 -0.78 11.86 -0.05
C LEU A 118 -1.16 12.44 1.32
N ALA A 119 -2.00 11.71 2.08
CA ALA A 119 -2.43 12.12 3.41
C ALA A 119 -1.27 12.19 4.41
N LEU A 120 -0.30 11.28 4.29
CA LEU A 120 0.83 11.23 5.20
C LEU A 120 1.93 12.25 4.84
N TYR A 121 2.19 12.47 3.55
CA TYR A 121 3.22 13.41 3.11
C TYR A 121 2.75 14.86 3.06
N PHE A 122 1.46 15.09 2.77
CA PHE A 122 0.84 16.41 2.61
C PHE A 122 -0.43 16.56 3.47
N PRO A 123 -0.35 16.32 4.79
CA PRO A 123 -1.53 16.24 5.65
C PRO A 123 -2.36 17.52 5.62
N GLU A 124 -1.74 18.70 5.55
CA GLU A 124 -2.42 19.99 5.47
C GLU A 124 -3.38 20.11 4.28
N PHE A 125 -2.99 19.63 3.09
CA PHE A 125 -3.81 19.71 1.89
C PHE A 125 -4.90 18.64 1.90
N VAL A 126 -4.57 17.43 2.35
CA VAL A 126 -5.55 16.35 2.45
C VAL A 126 -6.59 16.65 3.53
N GLU A 127 -6.21 17.18 4.69
CA GLU A 127 -7.12 17.59 5.76
C GLU A 127 -8.12 18.65 5.27
N ALA A 128 -7.67 19.61 4.45
CA ALA A 128 -8.54 20.61 3.86
C ALA A 128 -9.65 19.96 2.99
N ARG A 129 -9.30 18.94 2.20
CA ARG A 129 -10.28 18.16 1.40
C ARG A 129 -11.12 17.23 2.26
N TRP A 130 -10.55 16.64 3.31
CA TRP A 130 -11.21 15.70 4.22
C TRP A 130 -12.40 16.29 5.01
N LYS A 131 -12.46 17.63 5.12
CA LYS A 131 -13.61 18.33 5.73
C LYS A 131 -14.90 18.15 4.93
N TYR A 132 -14.80 17.91 3.63
CA TYR A 132 -15.95 17.75 2.76
C TYR A 132 -16.36 16.27 2.67
N ASN A 133 -17.66 16.02 2.77
CA ASN A 133 -18.18 14.66 2.89
C ASN A 133 -18.12 13.86 1.59
N ASP A 134 -18.13 14.55 0.45
CA ASP A 134 -17.90 13.99 -0.89
C ASP A 134 -16.49 13.40 -1.04
N VAL A 135 -15.51 13.91 -0.30
CA VAL A 135 -14.16 13.32 -0.21
C VAL A 135 -14.11 12.28 0.91
N ARG A 136 -14.54 12.66 2.12
CA ARG A 136 -14.39 11.83 3.32
C ARG A 136 -15.12 10.50 3.22
N ALA A 137 -16.35 10.48 2.72
CA ALA A 137 -17.17 9.26 2.73
C ALA A 137 -16.64 8.17 1.80
N PRO A 138 -16.29 8.44 0.52
CA PRO A 138 -15.72 7.42 -0.36
C PRO A 138 -14.39 6.87 0.14
N PHE A 139 -13.47 7.75 0.60
CA PHE A 139 -12.18 7.31 1.10
C PHE A 139 -12.27 6.60 2.45
N SER A 140 -13.15 7.03 3.38
CA SER A 140 -13.35 6.31 4.64
C SER A 140 -13.87 4.89 4.38
N TRP A 141 -14.81 4.76 3.43
CA TRP A 141 -15.29 3.45 3.00
C TRP A 141 -14.17 2.62 2.39
N SER A 142 -13.38 3.19 1.47
CA SER A 142 -12.32 2.43 0.78
C SER A 142 -11.21 1.99 1.73
N ILE A 143 -10.82 2.84 2.68
CA ILE A 143 -9.85 2.50 3.73
C ILE A 143 -10.36 1.34 4.57
N GLY A 144 -11.60 1.41 5.08
CA GLY A 144 -12.20 0.35 5.89
C GLY A 144 -12.34 -0.97 5.12
N PHE A 145 -12.81 -0.89 3.88
CA PHE A 145 -12.95 -2.03 2.99
C PHE A 145 -11.60 -2.70 2.73
N CYS A 146 -10.62 -1.95 2.20
CA CYS A 146 -9.30 -2.49 1.85
C CYS A 146 -8.58 -3.10 3.06
N ASN A 147 -8.61 -2.44 4.21
CA ASN A 147 -7.99 -2.97 5.43
C ASN A 147 -8.62 -4.29 5.89
N SER A 148 -9.88 -4.53 5.56
CA SER A 148 -10.60 -5.76 5.89
C SER A 148 -10.35 -6.88 4.87
N THR A 149 -9.71 -6.60 3.73
CA THR A 149 -9.41 -7.61 2.70
C THR A 149 -8.11 -8.37 2.95
N GLU A 150 -7.17 -7.78 3.68
CA GLU A 150 -5.82 -8.32 3.91
C GLU A 150 -4.99 -8.54 2.61
N PHE A 151 -5.35 -7.86 1.51
CA PHE A 151 -4.64 -7.96 0.21
C PHE A 151 -3.53 -6.92 0.03
N TYR A 152 -3.10 -6.26 1.10
CA TYR A 152 -1.93 -5.39 1.06
C TYR A 152 -0.66 -6.17 1.43
N ASP A 153 0.47 -5.73 0.88
CA ASP A 153 1.76 -6.16 1.42
C ASP A 153 2.01 -5.54 2.80
N GLU A 154 3.02 -6.05 3.50
CA GLU A 154 3.36 -5.61 4.86
C GLU A 154 3.61 -4.10 4.94
N ASN A 155 4.40 -3.56 4.00
CA ASN A 155 4.72 -2.13 3.97
C ASN A 155 3.48 -1.26 3.77
N THR A 156 2.57 -1.66 2.89
CA THR A 156 1.33 -0.91 2.66
C THR A 156 0.38 -1.06 3.84
N THR A 157 0.35 -2.23 4.49
CA THR A 157 -0.42 -2.44 5.72
C THR A 157 0.02 -1.47 6.83
N GLU A 158 1.33 -1.30 7.02
CA GLU A 158 1.88 -0.31 7.95
C GLU A 158 1.50 1.13 7.57
N LEU A 159 1.64 1.49 6.29
CA LEU A 159 1.21 2.79 5.77
C LEU A 159 -0.29 3.05 6.07
N MET A 160 -1.15 2.06 5.84
CA MET A 160 -2.58 2.16 6.08
C MET A 160 -2.93 2.28 7.57
N TYR A 161 -2.14 1.65 8.45
CA TYR A 161 -2.26 1.86 9.89
C TYR A 161 -1.93 3.30 10.30
N LEU A 162 -0.83 3.86 9.77
CA LEU A 162 -0.45 5.24 10.03
C LEU A 162 -1.47 6.23 9.46
N LEU A 163 -2.03 5.94 8.28
CA LEU A 163 -3.14 6.70 7.70
C LEU A 163 -4.36 6.74 8.63
N GLY A 164 -4.71 5.59 9.20
CA GLY A 164 -5.83 5.48 10.14
C GLY A 164 -5.65 6.38 11.35
N GLN A 165 -4.42 6.51 11.86
CA GLN A 165 -4.11 7.44 12.94
C GLN A 165 -4.12 8.91 12.49
N GLU A 166 -3.55 9.21 11.32
CA GLU A 166 -3.50 10.59 10.81
C GLU A 166 -4.89 11.17 10.58
N LEU A 167 -5.80 10.38 10.01
CA LEU A 167 -7.19 10.78 9.74
C LEU A 167 -8.15 10.57 10.91
N ASN A 168 -7.65 10.11 12.07
CA ASN A 168 -8.45 9.74 13.26
C ASN A 168 -9.58 8.73 12.95
N LEU A 169 -9.32 7.80 12.03
CA LEU A 169 -10.18 6.66 11.75
C LEU A 169 -9.95 5.52 12.76
N LEU A 170 -8.79 5.52 13.39
CA LEU A 170 -8.40 4.62 14.48
C LEU A 170 -8.10 5.43 15.75
N PRO A 171 -8.19 4.82 16.94
CA PRO A 171 -7.64 5.43 18.15
C PRO A 171 -6.17 5.81 17.93
N ARG A 172 -5.88 7.10 18.06
CA ARG A 172 -4.54 7.65 17.86
C ARG A 172 -3.66 7.35 19.07
N ASP A 173 -2.45 6.85 18.84
CA ASP A 173 -1.44 6.70 19.90
C ASP A 173 -1.12 8.10 20.48
N PRO A 174 -1.11 8.28 21.82
CA PRO A 174 -0.76 9.55 22.45
C PRO A 174 0.57 10.15 22.00
N LEU A 175 1.52 9.33 21.55
CA LEU A 175 2.85 9.75 21.07
C LEU A 175 2.94 9.77 19.53
N TYR A 176 1.84 9.52 18.83
CA TYR A 176 1.84 9.49 17.37
C TYR A 176 2.27 10.84 16.78
N THR A 177 3.36 10.78 16.03
CA THR A 177 3.84 11.84 15.16
C THR A 177 3.99 11.24 13.77
N ASN A 178 3.36 11.85 12.77
CA ASN A 178 3.43 11.40 11.39
C ASN A 178 4.89 11.48 10.87
N PRO A 179 5.54 10.33 10.58
CA PRO A 179 6.95 10.30 10.20
C PRO A 179 7.20 10.76 8.75
N TYR A 180 6.15 10.86 7.93
CA TYR A 180 6.27 11.15 6.49
C TYR A 180 6.03 12.61 6.15
N ARG A 181 5.67 13.45 7.12
CA ARG A 181 5.37 14.86 6.87
C ARG A 181 6.50 15.46 6.05
N LYS A 182 6.17 16.10 4.92
CA LYS A 182 7.15 16.66 3.96
C LYS A 182 8.28 17.45 4.63
N THR A 183 7.99 18.19 5.71
CA THR A 183 8.99 18.92 6.49
C THR A 183 10.14 18.01 6.95
N THR A 184 9.82 16.80 7.44
CA THR A 184 10.78 15.78 7.85
C THR A 184 11.62 15.29 6.66
N TYR A 185 11.01 15.09 5.49
CA TYR A 185 11.76 14.69 4.28
C TYR A 185 12.82 15.72 3.86
N PHE A 186 12.48 17.02 3.94
CA PHE A 186 13.44 18.08 3.62
C PHE A 186 14.51 18.25 4.69
N GLU A 187 14.14 18.14 5.97
CA GLU A 187 15.10 18.16 7.09
C GLU A 187 16.13 17.03 6.98
N GLU A 188 15.72 15.81 6.64
CA GLU A 188 16.62 14.68 6.41
C GLU A 188 17.59 14.94 5.24
N LYS A 189 17.09 15.54 4.16
CA LYS A 189 17.90 15.87 2.98
C LYS A 189 18.92 16.97 3.28
N GLU A 190 18.53 18.00 4.02
CA GLU A 190 19.44 19.07 4.46
C GLU A 190 20.51 18.52 5.41
N GLN A 191 20.12 17.68 6.38
CA GLN A 191 21.07 17.01 7.27
C GLN A 191 22.04 16.13 6.49
N PHE A 192 21.56 15.33 5.53
CA PHE A 192 22.43 14.48 4.72
C PHE A 192 23.39 15.32 3.85
N SER A 193 22.89 16.39 3.21
CA SER A 193 23.73 17.31 2.44
C SER A 193 24.80 18.00 3.29
N SER A 194 24.52 18.27 4.57
CA SER A 194 25.50 18.85 5.50
C SER A 194 26.52 17.83 6.03
N ARG A 195 26.17 16.52 6.03
CA ARG A 195 27.03 15.43 6.50
C ARG A 195 27.91 14.84 5.41
N GLN A 196 27.53 14.96 4.13
CA GLN A 196 28.44 14.64 3.04
C GLN A 196 29.59 15.64 3.08
N PRO A 197 30.85 15.20 3.30
CA PRO A 197 32.00 16.08 3.13
C PRO A 197 31.89 16.72 1.76
N ASN A 198 32.30 17.99 1.65
CA ASN A 198 32.39 18.72 0.39
C ASN A 198 33.43 18.03 -0.49
N GLU A 199 33.10 16.86 -1.04
CA GLU A 199 33.85 16.16 -2.06
C GLU A 199 33.75 17.06 -3.28
N GLN A 200 34.72 17.96 -3.36
CA GLN A 200 35.07 18.68 -4.57
C GLN A 200 35.02 17.67 -5.71
N PRO A 201 34.31 17.94 -6.81
CA PRO A 201 34.19 16.99 -7.91
C PRO A 201 35.58 16.81 -8.49
N ASP A 202 36.28 15.77 -8.00
CA ASP A 202 37.59 15.35 -8.44
C ASP A 202 37.45 14.92 -9.89
N ARG A 203 37.67 15.89 -10.79
CA ARG A 203 38.43 15.89 -12.05
C ARG A 203 38.42 14.68 -12.99
N TRP A 204 37.70 13.60 -12.71
CA TRP A 204 37.73 12.35 -13.47
C TRP A 204 36.59 12.21 -14.49
N LEU A 205 35.60 13.10 -14.51
CA LEU A 205 34.57 13.10 -15.56
C LEU A 205 34.98 13.78 -16.87
N SER A 206 36.22 14.29 -16.99
CA SER A 206 36.73 14.84 -18.25
C SER A 206 37.51 13.85 -19.11
N GLU A 207 37.60 12.56 -18.74
CA GLU A 207 38.31 11.55 -19.57
C GLU A 207 37.45 10.39 -20.09
N GLU A 208 36.12 10.40 -19.92
CA GLU A 208 35.25 9.36 -20.51
C GLU A 208 34.06 9.90 -21.35
N LEU A 209 34.33 10.90 -22.18
CA LEU A 209 33.55 11.18 -23.40
C LEU A 209 34.45 11.02 -24.62
#